data_AF-T1C7J5-F1
#
_entry.id   AF-T1C7J5-F1
#
_cell.length_a   1.000
_cell.length_b   1.000
_cell.length_c   1.000
_cell.angle_alpha   90.00
_cell.angle_beta   90.00
_cell.angle_gamma   90.00
#
_symmetry.space_group_name_H-M   'P 1'
#
loop_
_entity.id
_entity.type
_entity.pdbx_description
1 polymer ?
#
loop_
_entity_poly.entity_id
_entity_poly.type
_entity_poly.pdbx_seq_one_letter_code
_entity_poly.pdbx_strand_id
1 'polypeptide(L)' 'MAFGKYFISTPDLPRRIAERQPFTPFEVESFYGYGRPDPRVGYTDYPTLP' A
#
# COMPACT_ATOMS: atom_id res chain seq x y z
N MET A 1 -1.76 4.84 -17.91
CA MET A 1 -2.61 4.89 -16.69
C MET A 1 -1.70 5.06 -15.49
N ALA A 2 -2.14 5.76 -14.44
CA ALA A 2 -1.40 5.94 -13.19
C ALA A 2 -2.32 5.68 -12.00
N PHE A 3 -1.78 5.11 -10.92
CA PHE A 3 -2.50 4.79 -9.69
C PHE A 3 -1.84 5.47 -8.50
N GLY A 4 -2.63 6.15 -7.66
CA GLY A 4 -2.14 6.84 -6.46
C GLY A 4 -2.32 5.98 -5.20
N LYS A 5 -3.47 6.11 -4.54
CA LYS A 5 -3.79 5.47 -3.24
C LYS A 5 -3.49 3.97 -3.19
N TYR A 6 -3.88 3.22 -4.24
CA TYR A 6 -3.61 1.79 -4.29
C TYR A 6 -2.14 1.44 -4.48
N PHE A 7 -1.35 2.33 -5.08
CA PHE A 7 0.09 2.12 -5.24
C PHE A 7 0.83 2.38 -3.92
N ILE A 8 0.28 3.20 -3.02
CA ILE A 8 0.78 3.38 -1.65
C ILE A 8 0.57 2.09 -0.84
N SER A 9 -0.64 1.52 -0.86
CA SER A 9 -0.97 0.36 -0.02
C SER A 9 -0.57 -0.98 -0.61
N THR A 10 -0.38 -1.07 -1.93
CA THR A 10 -0.16 -2.34 -2.64
C THR A 10 1.16 -2.28 -3.41
N PRO A 11 2.31 -2.54 -2.78
CA PRO A 11 3.63 -2.43 -3.41
C PRO A 11 3.79 -3.33 -4.65
N ASP A 12 3.04 -4.44 -4.70
CA ASP A 12 2.98 -5.41 -5.79
C ASP A 12 1.75 -5.22 -6.71
N LEU A 13 1.17 -4.01 -6.77
CA LEU A 13 -0.05 -3.72 -7.53
C LEU A 13 -0.03 -4.25 -8.98
N PRO A 14 1.05 -4.12 -9.77
CA PRO A 14 1.07 -4.65 -11.14
C PRO A 14 0.86 -6.17 -11.19
N ARG A 15 1.48 -6.92 -10.26
CA ARG A 15 1.32 -8.37 -10.14
C ARG A 15 -0.12 -8.72 -9.78
N ARG A 16 -0.72 -7.99 -8.82
CA ARG A 16 -2.11 -8.24 -8.41
C ARG A 16 -3.12 -7.98 -9.53
N ILE A 17 -2.90 -6.96 -10.35
CA ILE A 17 -3.73 -6.70 -11.54
C ILE A 17 -3.62 -7.87 -12.53
N ALA A 18 -2.39 -8.33 -12.83
CA ALA A 18 -2.15 -9.42 -13.77
C ALA A 18 -2.79 -10.74 -13.32
N GLU A 19 -2.70 -11.05 -12.02
CA GLU A 19 -3.21 -12.28 -11.42
C GLU A 19 -4.66 -12.17 -10.92
N ARG A 20 -5.33 -11.02 -11.10
CA ARG A 20 -6.67 -10.72 -10.56
C ARG A 20 -6.79 -10.94 -9.04
N GLN A 21 -5.74 -10.61 -8.32
CA GLN A 21 -5.68 -10.68 -6.86
C GLN A 21 -6.26 -9.42 -6.22
N PRO A 22 -6.82 -9.51 -5.00
CA PRO A 22 -7.35 -8.36 -4.28
C PRO A 22 -6.24 -7.37 -3.94
N PHE A 23 -6.55 -6.08 -3.93
CA PHE A 23 -5.59 -5.04 -3.52
C PHE A 23 -5.58 -4.89 -2.00
N THR A 24 -4.49 -4.37 -1.47
CA THR A 24 -4.38 -4.10 -0.04
C THR A 24 -5.19 -2.84 0.30
N PRO A 25 -6.06 -2.87 1.32
CA PRO A 25 -6.75 -1.67 1.81
C PRO A 25 -5.74 -0.59 2.19
N PHE A 26 -6.02 0.66 1.81
CA PHE A 26 -5.19 1.79 2.22
C PHE A 26 -5.66 2.34 3.58
N GLU A 27 -4.70 2.78 4.39
CA GLU A 27 -4.96 3.50 5.65
C GLU A 27 -4.71 4.99 5.40
N VAL A 28 -5.77 5.79 5.28
CA VAL A 28 -5.64 7.20 4.89
C VAL A 28 -4.89 8.00 5.95
N GLU A 29 -5.02 7.59 7.21
CA GLU A 29 -4.37 8.17 8.37
C GLU A 29 -2.85 8.01 8.33
N SER A 30 -2.32 7.02 7.60
CA SER A 30 -0.86 6.81 7.51
C SER A 30 -0.19 7.60 6.38
N PHE A 31 -0.95 8.16 5.43
CA PHE A 31 -0.39 8.71 4.18
C PHE A 31 0.68 9.78 4.37
N TYR A 32 0.59 10.54 5.47
CA TYR A 32 1.50 11.63 5.76
C TYR A 32 2.38 11.36 6.99
N GLY A 33 2.33 10.14 7.56
CA GLY A 33 3.18 9.70 8.67
C GLY A 33 3.03 10.48 9.99
N TYR A 34 2.16 11.49 10.06
CA TYR A 34 2.06 12.39 11.20
C TYR A 34 1.47 11.67 12.42
N GLY A 35 2.19 11.74 13.55
CA GLY A 35 1.73 11.17 14.82
C GLY A 35 1.95 9.66 14.99
N ARG A 36 2.61 8.97 14.04
CA ARG A 36 3.00 7.56 14.19
C ARG A 36 4.34 7.47 14.95
N PRO A 37 4.46 6.59 15.98
CA PRO A 37 5.73 6.37 16.68
C PRO A 37 6.83 5.74 15.80
N ASP A 38 6.42 4.93 14.82
CA ASP A 38 7.30 4.26 13.87
C ASP A 38 6.99 4.75 12.45
N PRO A 39 7.98 5.33 11.73
CA PRO A 39 7.77 5.86 10.37
C PRO A 39 7.52 4.79 9.31
N ARG A 40 7.75 3.50 9.63
CA ARG A 40 7.50 2.39 8.71
C ARG A 40 6.02 2.08 8.57
N VAL A 41 5.23 2.38 9.61
CA VAL A 41 3.83 1.96 9.73
C VAL A 41 2.94 2.69 8.73
N GLY A 42 2.35 1.92 7.83
CA GLY A 42 1.54 2.40 6.71
C GLY A 42 2.36 3.12 5.63
N TYR A 43 3.66 2.83 5.54
CA TYR A 43 4.57 3.37 4.52
C TYR A 43 5.38 2.27 3.83
N THR A 44 6.14 1.46 4.58
CA THR A 44 6.99 0.38 4.03
C THR A 44 6.55 -1.03 4.45
N ASP A 45 5.59 -1.14 5.35
CA ASP A 45 5.17 -2.39 6.00
C ASP A 45 3.93 -3.03 5.36
N TYR A 46 3.45 -2.50 4.24
CA TYR A 46 2.37 -3.14 3.47
C TYR A 46 2.80 -4.52 2.92
N PRO A 47 1.96 -5.55 3.08
CA PRO A 47 2.31 -6.91 2.67
C PRO A 47 2.30 -7.09 1.14
N THR A 48 3.22 -7.91 0.64
CA THR A 48 3.23 -8.41 -0.74
C THR A 48 2.65 -9.82 -0.81
N LEU A 49 2.27 -10.25 -2.02
CA LEU A 49 2.12 -11.66 -2.31
C LEU A 49 3.42 -12.42 -2.00
N PRO A 50 3.34 -13.70 -1.60
CA PRO A 50 4.51 -14.56 -1.44
C PRO A 50 5.26 -14.82 -2.76
#